data_AF-W8AS65-F1
#
_entry.id   AF-W8AS65-F1
#
_cell.length_a   1.000
_cell.length_b   1.000
_cell.length_c   1.000
_cell.angle_alpha   90.00
_cell.angle_beta   90.00
_cell.angle_gamma   90.00
#
_symmetry.space_group_name_H-M   'P 1'
#
loop_
_entity.id
_entity.type
_entity.pdbx_description
1 polymer ?
#
loop_
_entity_poly.entity_id
_entity_poly.type
_entity_poly.pdbx_seq_one_letter_code
_entity_poly.pdbx_strand_id
1 'polypeptide(L)'
;QQQQQQQQDQQSQEQTDTTTDSSEDYDSHPQYSFAYDVRDTLTGDEKQQEEKRDGDLVQGQYSLVEPDGTRRVVEYTADDINGFNAVVSKQLVDERSRASASASATASSSRYNSYEALQSQIQTQAIAEAQAQAASYAEAQAIAEAQLQAQAKAHAEAMAQVQSEAELQARIQAETQARAQAQQLMEQFQQQYKQQQQQQQEQ
;
A
#
# COMPACT_ATOMS: atom_id res chain seq x y z
N GLN A 1 39.38 33.05 -73.79
CA GLN A 1 39.01 31.61 -73.87
C GLN A 1 40.10 30.85 -73.13
N GLN A 2 39.76 29.93 -72.21
CA GLN A 2 40.65 29.21 -71.25
C GLN A 2 40.80 29.74 -69.80
N GLN A 3 39.89 30.58 -69.28
CA GLN A 3 39.90 30.89 -67.83
C GLN A 3 38.51 30.86 -67.15
N GLN A 4 37.52 30.20 -67.76
CA GLN A 4 36.16 30.14 -67.19
C GLN A 4 35.62 28.72 -66.98
N GLN A 5 36.51 27.72 -66.88
CA GLN A 5 36.12 26.31 -66.74
C GLN A 5 36.76 25.62 -65.51
N GLN A 6 37.10 26.39 -64.46
CA GLN A 6 37.74 25.87 -63.24
C GLN A 6 36.92 26.15 -61.97
N GLN A 7 35.59 26.15 -62.05
CA GLN A 7 34.76 26.42 -60.87
C GLN A 7 33.63 25.43 -60.59
N GLN A 8 33.56 24.24 -61.21
CA GLN A 8 32.39 23.37 -60.97
C GLN A 8 32.59 21.88 -60.71
N ASP A 9 33.82 21.35 -60.59
CA ASP A 9 33.95 19.88 -60.55
C ASP A 9 34.46 19.23 -59.25
N GLN A 10 34.69 19.95 -58.15
CA GLN A 10 35.09 19.27 -56.91
C GLN A 10 34.48 19.93 -55.66
N GLN A 11 33.87 19.08 -54.81
CA GLN A 11 33.12 19.35 -53.57
C GLN A 11 31.65 19.76 -53.82
N SER A 12 30.63 19.03 -53.39
CA SER A 12 30.54 18.05 -52.31
C SER A 12 29.35 17.11 -52.53
N GLN A 13 29.48 15.93 -51.93
CA GLN A 13 28.50 14.86 -51.85
C GLN A 13 27.23 15.34 -51.12
N GLU A 14 26.09 15.24 -51.78
CA GLU A 14 24.78 15.26 -51.17
C GLU A 14 23.99 14.08 -51.74
N GLN A 15 23.52 13.20 -50.83
CA GLN A 15 22.27 12.42 -50.90
C GLN A 15 21.94 11.64 -52.19
N THR A 16 21.60 10.36 -52.19
CA THR A 16 21.23 9.35 -51.19
C THR A 16 21.18 8.05 -52.00
N ASP A 17 21.75 6.95 -51.52
CA ASP A 17 21.08 5.68 -51.76
C ASP A 17 21.22 4.79 -50.53
N THR A 18 20.06 4.34 -50.11
CA THR A 18 19.83 3.62 -48.88
C THR A 18 20.03 2.16 -49.20
N THR A 19 21.11 1.54 -48.72
CA THR A 19 21.09 0.09 -48.57
C THR A 19 21.73 -0.25 -47.25
N THR A 20 20.87 -0.18 -46.24
CA THR A 20 20.99 -0.84 -44.96
C THR A 20 21.46 -2.28 -45.19
N ASP A 21 22.76 -2.51 -45.09
CA ASP A 21 23.32 -3.84 -44.86
C ASP A 21 23.09 -4.17 -43.39
N SER A 22 21.84 -4.48 -43.06
CA SER A 22 21.49 -5.19 -41.82
C SER A 22 21.47 -6.68 -42.12
N SER A 23 22.62 -7.21 -42.54
CA SER A 23 22.91 -8.64 -42.48
C SER A 23 23.18 -9.03 -41.02
N GLU A 24 22.14 -8.92 -40.19
CA GLU A 24 22.11 -9.60 -38.90
C GLU A 24 22.03 -11.10 -39.19
N ASP A 25 23.21 -11.73 -39.21
CA ASP A 25 23.53 -13.16 -39.01
C ASP A 25 22.37 -14.14 -39.21
N TYR A 26 21.90 -14.28 -40.45
CA TYR A 26 20.90 -15.30 -40.80
C TYR A 26 21.56 -16.68 -40.79
N ASP A 27 21.29 -17.46 -39.75
CA ASP A 27 21.68 -18.86 -39.68
C ASP A 27 20.81 -19.70 -40.64
N SER A 28 21.40 -20.15 -41.75
CA SER A 28 20.75 -21.01 -42.72
C SER A 28 20.48 -22.43 -42.22
N HIS A 29 21.04 -22.81 -41.07
CA HIS A 29 20.87 -24.14 -40.47
C HIS A 29 20.61 -24.03 -38.95
N PRO A 30 19.43 -23.50 -38.55
CA PRO A 30 19.16 -23.20 -37.14
C PRO A 30 19.11 -24.47 -36.30
N GLN A 31 19.74 -24.42 -35.13
CA GLN A 31 19.75 -25.54 -34.18
C GLN A 31 19.34 -25.08 -32.78
N TYR A 32 18.53 -25.89 -32.10
CA TYR A 32 18.25 -25.72 -30.67
C TYR A 32 17.95 -27.06 -30.01
N SER A 33 18.05 -27.06 -28.68
CA SER A 33 17.55 -28.15 -27.84
C SER A 33 17.06 -27.57 -26.52
N PHE A 34 15.87 -27.98 -26.09
CA PHE A 34 15.36 -27.67 -24.77
C PHE A 34 14.62 -28.86 -24.17
N ALA A 35 14.54 -28.89 -22.85
CA ALA A 35 13.74 -29.83 -22.11
C ALA A 35 13.22 -29.18 -20.82
N TYR A 36 12.03 -29.58 -20.38
CA TYR A 36 11.49 -29.20 -19.07
C TYR A 36 10.67 -30.35 -18.48
N ASP A 37 10.61 -30.38 -17.15
CA ASP A 37 9.74 -31.28 -16.41
C ASP A 37 8.98 -30.55 -15.30
N VAL A 38 7.74 -31.01 -15.07
CA VAL A 38 6.88 -30.59 -13.97
C VAL A 38 6.61 -31.83 -13.12
N ARG A 39 6.92 -31.74 -11.83
CA ARG A 39 6.65 -32.77 -10.83
C ARG A 39 5.99 -32.13 -9.63
N ASP A 40 4.68 -31.89 -9.75
CA ASP A 40 3.88 -31.39 -8.65
C ASP A 40 3.19 -32.54 -7.93
N THR A 41 3.70 -32.81 -6.74
CA THR A 41 3.22 -33.90 -5.87
C THR A 41 1.98 -33.52 -5.07
N LEU A 42 1.62 -32.23 -5.03
CA LEU A 42 0.38 -31.75 -4.42
C LEU A 42 -0.81 -31.91 -5.37
N THR A 43 -0.66 -31.42 -6.61
CA THR A 43 -1.74 -31.51 -7.63
C THR A 43 -1.73 -32.84 -8.37
N GLY A 44 -0.65 -33.63 -8.25
CA GLY A 44 -0.44 -34.86 -9.00
C GLY A 44 0.00 -34.62 -10.45
N ASP A 45 0.41 -33.39 -10.77
CA ASP A 45 0.82 -33.02 -12.11
C ASP A 45 2.22 -33.54 -12.45
N GLU A 46 2.30 -34.48 -13.39
CA GLU A 46 3.57 -34.97 -13.91
C GLU A 46 3.61 -34.81 -15.43
N LYS A 47 4.53 -33.96 -15.90
CA LYS A 47 4.74 -33.64 -17.33
C LYS A 47 6.22 -33.60 -17.65
N GLN A 48 6.59 -34.04 -18.85
CA GLN A 48 7.95 -33.92 -19.35
C GLN A 48 7.89 -33.57 -20.84
N GLN A 49 8.72 -32.64 -21.29
CA GLN A 49 8.86 -32.28 -22.70
C GLN A 49 10.35 -32.21 -23.02
N GLU A 50 10.71 -32.72 -24.20
CA GLU A 50 11.98 -32.42 -24.85
C GLU A 50 11.74 -32.14 -26.33
N GLU A 51 12.49 -31.19 -26.88
CA GLU A 51 12.49 -30.89 -28.31
C GLU A 51 13.89 -30.48 -28.75
N LYS A 52 14.24 -30.87 -29.97
CA LYS A 52 15.41 -30.40 -30.67
C LYS A 52 15.06 -30.03 -32.10
N ARG A 53 15.77 -29.04 -32.62
CA ARG A 53 15.76 -28.68 -34.03
C ARG A 53 17.16 -28.80 -34.60
N ASP A 54 17.23 -29.32 -35.80
CA ASP A 54 18.44 -29.41 -36.62
C ASP A 54 18.11 -29.01 -38.06
N GLY A 55 18.37 -27.75 -38.42
CA GLY A 55 17.98 -27.19 -39.72
C GLY A 55 16.46 -27.16 -39.88
N ASP A 56 15.94 -27.96 -40.81
CA ASP A 56 14.49 -28.06 -41.08
C ASP A 56 13.80 -29.21 -40.33
N LEU A 57 14.57 -30.03 -39.59
CA LEU A 57 14.04 -31.16 -38.83
C LEU A 57 13.80 -30.77 -37.38
N VAL A 58 12.56 -30.86 -36.91
CA VAL A 58 12.19 -30.75 -35.49
C VAL A 58 11.76 -32.12 -34.98
N GLN A 59 12.28 -32.53 -33.83
CA GLN A 59 11.89 -33.78 -33.18
C GLN A 59 11.78 -33.60 -31.67
N GLY A 60 10.84 -34.30 -31.06
CA GLY A 60 10.72 -34.26 -29.62
C GLY A 60 9.69 -35.22 -29.08
N GLN A 61 9.53 -35.15 -27.76
CA GLN A 61 8.58 -35.95 -27.01
C GLN A 61 7.88 -35.12 -25.95
N TYR A 62 6.60 -35.39 -25.74
CA TYR A 62 5.84 -34.94 -24.58
C TYR A 62 5.30 -36.15 -23.81
N SER A 63 5.34 -36.10 -22.48
CA SER A 63 4.63 -37.05 -21.64
C SER A 63 3.77 -36.36 -20.58
N LEU A 64 2.60 -36.96 -20.31
CA LEU A 64 1.63 -36.52 -19.31
C LEU A 64 1.08 -37.74 -18.58
N VAL A 65 1.11 -37.70 -17.25
CA VAL A 65 0.33 -38.66 -16.44
C VAL A 65 -1.13 -38.20 -16.40
N GLU A 66 -2.02 -39.07 -16.88
CA GLU A 66 -3.46 -38.86 -16.89
C GLU A 66 -4.07 -39.24 -15.53
N PRO A 67 -5.26 -38.72 -15.18
CA PRO A 67 -5.93 -39.02 -13.90
C PRO A 67 -6.25 -40.51 -13.69
N ASP A 68 -6.36 -41.28 -14.78
CA ASP A 68 -6.56 -42.74 -14.73
C ASP A 68 -5.27 -43.51 -14.34
N GLY A 69 -4.14 -42.81 -14.15
CA GLY A 69 -2.85 -43.39 -13.79
C GLY A 69 -2.05 -43.92 -14.97
N THR A 70 -2.47 -43.63 -16.20
CA THR A 70 -1.70 -43.95 -17.39
C THR A 70 -0.83 -42.76 -17.80
N ARG A 71 0.30 -43.02 -18.45
CA ARG A 71 1.14 -42.02 -19.08
C ARG A 71 0.82 -42.00 -20.58
N ARG A 72 0.40 -40.84 -21.06
CA ARG A 72 0.35 -40.55 -22.49
C ARG A 72 1.71 -40.01 -22.91
N VAL A 73 2.32 -40.62 -23.91
CA VAL A 73 3.58 -40.19 -24.51
C VAL A 73 3.33 -39.87 -25.97
N VAL A 74 3.69 -38.67 -26.41
CA VAL A 74 3.59 -38.21 -27.78
C VAL A 74 4.99 -37.98 -28.30
N GLU A 75 5.44 -38.79 -29.24
CA GLU A 75 6.68 -38.57 -29.97
C GLU A 75 6.33 -37.91 -31.30
N TYR A 76 7.02 -36.83 -31.66
CA TYR A 76 6.71 -36.05 -32.85
C TYR A 76 7.94 -35.70 -33.66
N THR A 77 7.71 -35.50 -34.96
CA THR A 77 8.70 -35.06 -35.94
C THR A 77 8.03 -34.08 -36.90
N ALA A 78 8.72 -33.02 -37.30
CA ALA A 78 8.28 -32.10 -38.33
C ALA A 78 9.43 -31.78 -39.30
N ASP A 79 9.13 -31.81 -40.59
CA ASP A 79 10.02 -31.42 -41.68
C ASP A 79 9.21 -30.86 -42.86
N ASP A 80 9.87 -30.18 -43.79
CA ASP A 80 9.21 -29.52 -44.94
C ASP A 80 8.64 -30.49 -45.99
N ILE A 81 9.11 -31.74 -45.99
CA ILE A 81 8.72 -32.76 -46.99
C ILE A 81 7.49 -33.54 -46.50
N ASN A 82 7.50 -34.00 -45.25
CA ASN A 82 6.48 -34.87 -44.66
C ASN A 82 5.51 -34.13 -43.74
N GLY A 83 5.78 -32.86 -43.42
CA GLY A 83 5.01 -32.08 -42.46
C GLY A 83 5.12 -32.63 -41.02
N PHE A 84 4.16 -32.27 -40.18
CA PHE A 84 4.11 -32.72 -38.79
C PHE A 84 3.52 -34.13 -38.67
N ASN A 85 4.25 -35.01 -38.00
CA ASN A 85 3.87 -36.38 -37.70
C ASN A 85 4.03 -36.66 -36.19
N ALA A 86 3.05 -37.33 -35.58
CA ALA A 86 3.11 -37.67 -34.17
C ALA A 86 2.57 -39.09 -33.90
N VAL A 87 3.25 -39.81 -33.02
CA VAL A 87 2.85 -41.13 -32.52
C VAL A 87 2.49 -40.99 -31.05
N VAL A 88 1.24 -41.35 -30.72
CA VAL A 88 0.74 -41.30 -29.35
C VAL A 88 0.70 -42.71 -28.78
N SER A 89 1.37 -42.93 -27.66
CA SER A 89 1.31 -44.17 -26.89
C SER A 89 0.74 -43.92 -25.50
N LYS A 90 0.04 -44.93 -24.97
CA LYS A 90 -0.54 -44.91 -23.63
C LYS A 90 0.02 -46.11 -22.85
N GLN A 91 0.67 -45.83 -21.73
CA GLN A 91 1.37 -46.82 -20.92
C GLN A 91 0.84 -46.78 -19.48
N LEU A 92 0.72 -47.92 -18.81
CA LEU A 92 0.42 -47.93 -17.37
C LEU A 92 1.66 -47.46 -16.61
N VAL A 93 1.47 -46.56 -15.64
CA VAL A 93 2.56 -46.15 -14.75
C VAL A 93 2.75 -47.23 -13.69
N ASP A 94 3.92 -47.87 -13.69
CA ASP A 94 4.25 -49.01 -12.82
C ASP A 94 4.02 -48.70 -11.32
N GLU A 95 3.51 -49.64 -10.53
CA GLU A 95 3.09 -49.36 -9.15
C GLU A 95 4.25 -48.92 -8.24
N ARG A 96 5.49 -49.29 -8.59
CA ARG A 96 6.71 -48.87 -7.89
C ARG A 96 6.99 -47.37 -8.03
N SER A 97 6.71 -46.77 -9.19
CA SER A 97 6.78 -45.31 -9.35
C SER A 97 5.60 -44.60 -8.69
N ARG A 98 4.43 -45.24 -8.61
CA ARG A 98 3.31 -44.77 -7.77
C ARG A 98 3.62 -44.78 -6.27
N ALA A 99 4.37 -45.76 -5.77
CA ALA A 99 4.76 -45.82 -4.35
C ALA A 99 5.78 -44.73 -3.95
N SER A 100 6.73 -44.40 -4.82
CA SER A 100 7.64 -43.26 -4.58
C SER A 100 6.92 -41.92 -4.76
N ALA A 101 5.96 -41.84 -5.69
CA ALA A 101 5.08 -40.70 -5.86
C ALA A 101 4.12 -40.53 -4.68
N SER A 102 3.61 -41.60 -4.08
CA SER A 102 2.72 -41.52 -2.91
C SER A 102 3.47 -41.14 -1.63
N ALA A 103 4.70 -41.60 -1.45
CA ALA A 103 5.60 -41.14 -0.40
C ALA A 103 5.95 -39.65 -0.58
N SER A 104 6.25 -39.21 -1.81
CA SER A 104 6.50 -37.79 -2.11
C SER A 104 5.22 -36.94 -2.03
N ALA A 105 4.06 -37.47 -2.39
CA ALA A 105 2.76 -36.82 -2.24
C ALA A 105 2.38 -36.67 -0.76
N THR A 106 2.70 -37.66 0.08
CA THR A 106 2.54 -37.55 1.54
C THR A 106 3.48 -36.51 2.12
N ALA A 107 4.75 -36.47 1.68
CA ALA A 107 5.72 -35.45 2.08
C ALA A 107 5.37 -34.04 1.55
N SER A 108 4.72 -33.94 0.40
CA SER A 108 4.25 -32.66 -0.13
C SER A 108 2.91 -32.23 0.46
N SER A 109 2.05 -33.17 0.84
CA SER A 109 0.84 -32.91 1.62
C SER A 109 1.20 -32.40 3.02
N SER A 110 2.24 -32.96 3.67
CA SER A 110 2.71 -32.45 4.96
C SER A 110 3.35 -31.06 4.83
N ARG A 111 4.08 -30.77 3.74
CA ARG A 111 4.55 -29.41 3.43
C ARG A 111 3.39 -28.45 3.15
N TYR A 112 2.38 -28.85 2.40
CA TYR A 112 1.21 -28.01 2.12
C TYR A 112 0.41 -27.70 3.38
N ASN A 113 0.19 -28.71 4.24
CA ASN A 113 -0.41 -28.52 5.56
C ASN A 113 0.44 -27.57 6.43
N SER A 114 1.77 -27.61 6.31
CA SER A 114 2.64 -26.66 7.02
C SER A 114 2.56 -25.24 6.45
N TYR A 115 2.34 -25.08 5.14
CA TYR A 115 2.13 -23.76 4.52
C TYR A 115 0.78 -23.16 4.90
N GLU A 116 -0.31 -23.94 4.87
CA GLU A 116 -1.63 -23.51 5.34
C GLU A 116 -1.58 -23.10 6.83
N ALA A 117 -0.90 -23.88 7.66
CA ALA A 117 -0.71 -23.55 9.08
C ALA A 117 0.10 -22.26 9.27
N LEU A 118 1.16 -22.05 8.49
CA LEU A 118 1.97 -20.83 8.53
C LEU A 118 1.17 -19.61 8.06
N GLN A 119 0.42 -19.73 6.97
CA GLN A 119 -0.44 -18.66 6.47
C GLN A 119 -1.52 -18.28 7.49
N SER A 120 -2.18 -19.27 8.09
CA SER A 120 -3.16 -19.07 9.15
C SER A 120 -2.54 -18.38 10.38
N GLN A 121 -1.33 -18.78 10.77
CA GLN A 121 -0.61 -18.14 11.87
C GLN A 121 -0.25 -16.68 11.55
N ILE A 122 0.27 -16.40 10.35
CA ILE A 122 0.59 -15.04 9.90
C ILE A 122 -0.67 -14.17 9.88
N GLN A 123 -1.78 -14.69 9.34
CA GLN A 123 -3.04 -13.96 9.29
C GLN A 123 -3.59 -13.68 10.69
N THR A 124 -3.57 -14.67 11.57
CA THR A 124 -4.01 -14.52 12.97
C THR A 124 -3.17 -13.47 13.70
N GLN A 125 -1.84 -13.50 13.51
CA GLN A 125 -0.94 -12.51 14.08
C GLN A 125 -1.23 -11.10 13.54
N ALA A 126 -1.39 -10.95 12.22
CA ALA A 126 -1.72 -9.66 11.60
C ALA A 126 -3.05 -9.07 12.12
N ILE A 127 -4.06 -9.93 12.31
CA ILE A 127 -5.35 -9.51 12.91
C ILE A 127 -5.16 -9.07 14.35
N ALA A 128 -4.41 -9.84 15.15
CA ALA A 128 -4.15 -9.50 16.55
C ALA A 128 -3.36 -8.18 16.67
N GLU A 129 -2.35 -7.98 15.83
CA GLU A 129 -1.57 -6.73 15.78
C GLU A 129 -2.42 -5.53 15.36
N ALA A 130 -3.28 -5.68 14.35
CA ALA A 130 -4.21 -4.64 13.93
C ALA A 130 -5.20 -4.27 15.05
N GLN A 131 -5.73 -5.26 15.77
CA GLN A 131 -6.63 -5.03 16.92
C GLN A 131 -5.91 -4.33 18.07
N ALA A 132 -4.66 -4.72 18.38
CA ALA A 132 -3.86 -4.07 19.41
C ALA A 132 -3.54 -2.61 19.06
N GLN A 133 -3.24 -2.31 17.80
CA GLN A 133 -3.05 -0.94 17.31
C GLN A 133 -4.35 -0.13 17.37
N ALA A 134 -5.49 -0.73 16.98
CA ALA A 134 -6.78 -0.04 17.07
C ALA A 134 -7.15 0.29 18.52
N ALA A 135 -6.86 -0.62 19.47
CA ALA A 135 -7.11 -0.39 20.89
C ALA A 135 -6.24 0.74 21.47
N SER A 136 -4.95 0.78 21.13
CA SER A 136 -4.06 1.85 21.60
C SER A 136 -4.44 3.22 21.02
N TYR A 137 -4.90 3.27 19.77
CA TYR A 137 -5.40 4.50 19.16
C TYR A 137 -6.69 5.01 19.82
N ALA A 138 -7.60 4.09 20.14
CA ALA A 138 -8.84 4.42 20.86
C ALA A 138 -8.55 4.97 22.27
N GLU A 139 -7.59 4.37 22.98
CA GLU A 139 -7.17 4.86 24.30
C GLU A 139 -6.52 6.26 24.20
N ALA A 140 -5.65 6.47 23.21
CA ALA A 140 -5.05 7.78 22.96
C ALA A 140 -6.09 8.87 22.66
N GLN A 141 -7.13 8.54 21.87
CA GLN A 141 -8.25 9.45 21.60
C GLN A 141 -9.03 9.78 22.88
N ALA A 142 -9.33 8.78 23.72
CA ALA A 142 -10.02 9.01 24.98
C ALA A 142 -9.23 9.91 25.94
N ILE A 143 -7.90 9.75 26.00
CA ILE A 143 -7.02 10.62 26.79
C ILE A 143 -7.03 12.05 26.25
N ALA A 144 -6.93 12.23 24.93
CA ALA A 144 -6.96 13.55 24.31
C ALA A 144 -8.28 14.29 24.56
N GLU A 145 -9.41 13.60 24.43
CA GLU A 145 -10.73 14.17 24.74
C GLU A 145 -10.88 14.54 26.22
N ALA A 146 -10.42 13.67 27.13
CA ALA A 146 -10.45 13.94 28.56
C ALA A 146 -9.59 15.17 28.92
N GLN A 147 -8.42 15.33 28.30
CA GLN A 147 -7.58 16.50 28.47
C GLN A 147 -8.25 17.78 27.96
N LEU A 148 -8.91 17.72 26.80
CA LEU A 148 -9.65 18.86 26.26
C LEU A 148 -10.82 19.26 27.18
N GLN A 149 -11.56 18.29 27.71
CA GLN A 149 -12.63 18.54 28.68
C GLN A 149 -12.10 19.14 29.98
N ALA A 150 -10.97 18.65 30.49
CA ALA A 150 -10.33 19.18 31.68
C ALA A 150 -9.89 20.65 31.47
N GLN A 151 -9.30 20.96 30.32
CA GLN A 151 -8.92 22.33 29.96
C GLN A 151 -10.15 23.25 29.82
N ALA A 152 -11.21 22.78 29.15
CA ALA A 152 -12.45 23.54 29.02
C ALA A 152 -13.09 23.83 30.37
N LYS A 153 -13.09 22.85 31.28
CA LYS A 153 -13.58 23.02 32.66
C LYS A 153 -12.73 24.02 33.44
N ALA A 154 -11.41 23.90 33.38
CA ALA A 154 -10.50 24.84 34.05
C ALA A 154 -10.68 26.29 33.54
N HIS A 155 -10.87 26.46 32.22
CA HIS A 155 -11.16 27.77 31.63
C HIS A 155 -12.52 28.33 32.07
N ALA A 156 -13.56 27.48 32.13
CA ALA A 156 -14.88 27.90 32.63
C ALA A 156 -14.83 28.31 34.11
N GLU A 157 -14.10 27.56 34.94
CA GLU A 157 -13.88 27.90 36.35
C GLU A 157 -13.12 29.23 36.51
N ALA A 158 -12.09 29.48 35.70
CA ALA A 158 -11.37 30.75 35.70
C ALA A 158 -12.29 31.93 35.31
N MET A 159 -13.15 31.76 34.30
CA MET A 159 -14.12 32.79 33.91
C MET A 159 -15.15 33.05 35.01
N ALA A 160 -15.61 32.01 35.72
CA ALA A 160 -16.52 32.16 36.86
C ALA A 160 -15.87 32.91 38.03
N GLN A 161 -14.57 32.67 38.29
CA GLN A 161 -13.83 33.43 39.29
C GLN A 161 -13.73 34.91 38.93
N VAL A 162 -13.38 35.23 37.69
CA VAL A 162 -13.32 36.63 37.20
C VAL A 162 -14.68 37.32 37.33
N GLN A 163 -15.78 36.63 37.03
CA GLN A 163 -17.13 37.17 37.23
C GLN A 163 -17.42 37.44 38.71
N SER A 164 -17.09 36.50 39.60
CA SER A 164 -17.31 36.67 41.04
C SER A 164 -16.51 37.84 41.62
N GLU A 165 -15.26 38.05 41.17
CA GLU A 165 -14.46 39.22 41.55
C GLU A 165 -15.05 40.51 41.01
N ALA A 166 -15.51 40.54 39.76
CA ALA A 166 -16.17 41.71 39.18
C ALA A 166 -17.45 42.08 39.95
N GLU A 167 -18.26 41.10 40.34
CA GLU A 167 -19.44 41.32 41.18
C GLU A 167 -19.08 41.86 42.57
N LEU A 168 -18.02 41.33 43.19
CA LEU A 168 -17.53 41.81 44.48
C LEU A 168 -17.02 43.25 44.38
N GLN A 169 -16.27 43.58 43.32
CA GLN A 169 -15.84 44.96 43.05
C GLN A 169 -17.03 45.89 42.84
N ALA A 170 -18.05 45.47 42.10
CA ALA A 170 -19.27 46.24 41.91
C ALA A 170 -20.00 46.50 43.23
N ARG A 171 -20.09 45.49 44.12
CA ARG A 171 -20.67 45.65 45.47
C ARG A 171 -19.88 46.64 46.32
N ILE A 172 -18.55 46.54 46.34
CA ILE A 172 -17.69 47.46 47.08
C ILE A 172 -17.82 48.90 46.55
N GLN A 173 -17.86 49.08 45.23
CA GLN A 173 -18.06 50.39 44.62
C GLN A 173 -19.42 50.97 44.98
N ALA A 174 -20.49 50.17 44.91
CA ALA A 174 -21.84 50.60 45.29
C ALA A 174 -21.91 51.00 46.78
N GLU A 175 -21.30 50.23 47.69
CA GLU A 175 -21.24 50.59 49.10
C GLU A 175 -20.43 51.86 49.34
N THR A 176 -19.31 52.02 48.63
CA THR A 176 -18.48 53.24 48.71
C THR A 176 -19.26 54.47 48.25
N GLN A 177 -20.02 54.36 47.15
CA GLN A 177 -20.90 55.41 46.66
C GLN A 177 -22.02 55.72 47.66
N ALA A 178 -22.66 54.71 48.25
CA ALA A 178 -23.70 54.89 49.25
C ALA A 178 -23.17 55.60 50.51
N ARG A 179 -21.97 55.23 50.98
CA ARG A 179 -21.29 55.90 52.10
C ARG A 179 -20.97 57.36 51.78
N ALA A 180 -20.48 57.65 50.56
CA ALA A 180 -20.21 59.02 50.13
C ALA A 180 -21.49 59.87 50.04
N GLN A 181 -22.58 59.30 49.51
CA GLN A 181 -23.89 59.97 49.48
C GLN A 181 -24.42 60.24 50.90
N ALA A 182 -24.28 59.29 51.83
CA ALA A 182 -24.68 59.48 53.22
C ALA A 182 -23.87 60.59 53.92
N GLN A 183 -22.56 60.68 53.64
CA GLN A 183 -21.72 61.77 54.13
C GLN A 183 -22.19 63.13 53.60
N GLN A 184 -22.47 63.25 52.30
CA GLN A 184 -23.00 64.48 51.70
C GLN A 184 -24.35 64.89 52.32
N LEU A 185 -25.25 63.92 52.54
CA LEU A 185 -26.54 64.18 53.17
C LEU A 185 -26.37 64.68 54.62
N MET A 186 -25.46 64.06 55.37
CA MET A 186 -25.14 64.47 56.74
C MET A 186 -24.56 65.89 56.77
N GLU A 187 -23.71 66.24 55.80
CA GLU A 187 -23.12 67.56 55.67
C GLU A 187 -24.16 68.63 55.32
N GLN A 188 -25.10 68.32 54.41
CA GLN A 188 -26.26 69.17 54.12
C GLN A 188 -27.13 69.37 55.36
N PHE A 189 -27.42 68.31 56.11
CA PHE A 189 -28.21 68.40 57.34
C PHE A 189 -27.52 69.30 58.38
N GLN A 190 -26.21 69.17 58.56
CA GLN A 190 -25.45 70.05 59.46
C GLN A 190 -25.47 71.52 59.00
N GLN A 191 -25.36 71.79 57.70
CA GLN A 191 -25.46 73.15 57.16
C GLN A 191 -26.84 73.76 57.39
N GLN A 192 -27.91 73.00 57.11
CA GLN A 192 -29.28 73.43 57.35
C GLN A 192 -29.53 73.70 58.83
N TYR A 193 -29.04 72.83 59.72
CA TYR A 193 -29.14 73.03 61.17
C TYR A 193 -28.45 74.32 61.63
N LYS A 194 -27.23 74.60 61.12
CA LYS A 194 -26.52 75.86 61.41
C LYS A 194 -27.29 77.10 60.92
N GLN A 195 -27.84 77.06 59.70
CA GLN A 195 -28.66 78.16 59.17
C GLN A 195 -29.90 78.40 60.02
N GLN A 196 -30.59 77.33 60.45
CA GLN A 196 -31.76 77.44 61.31
C GLN A 196 -31.41 78.06 62.67
N GLN A 197 -30.24 77.72 63.24
CA GLN A 197 -29.78 78.36 64.47
C GLN A 197 -29.44 79.85 64.29
N GLN A 198 -28.82 80.24 63.17
CA GLN A 198 -28.57 81.65 62.87
C GLN A 198 -29.87 82.45 62.75
N GLN A 199 -30.87 81.92 62.05
CA GLN A 199 -32.18 82.57 61.92
C GLN A 199 -32.89 82.76 63.27
N GLN A 200 -32.67 81.87 64.24
CA GLN A 200 -33.21 82.02 65.60
C GLN A 200 -32.48 83.08 66.43
N GLN A 201 -31.22 83.42 66.10
CA GLN A 201 -30.47 84.48 66.79
C GLN A 201 -30.74 85.88 66.22
N GLU A 202 -31.31 85.96 65.01
CA GLU A 202 -31.67 87.23 64.34
C GLU A 202 -33.12 87.69 64.62
N GLN A 203 -33.87 86.98 65.47
CA GLN A 203 -35.20 87.36 65.97
C GLN A 203 -35.15 87.72 67.46
#